data_AF-A0A353RKZ5-F1
#
_entry.id   AF-A0A353RKZ5-F1
#
_cell.length_a   1.000
_cell.length_b   1.000
_cell.length_c   1.000
_cell.angle_alpha   90.00
_cell.angle_beta   90.00
_cell.angle_gamma   90.00
#
_symmetry.space_group_name_H-M   'P 1'
#
loop_
_entity.id
_entity.type
_entity.pdbx_description
1 polymer ?
#
loop_
_entity_poly.entity_id
_entity_poly.type
_entity_poly.pdbx_seq_one_letter_code
_entity_poly.pdbx_strand_id
1 'polypeptide(L)'
;MHVFLKMAANVSKEYPVVVSSFMQNAKEIEFDAVARNGEVVEYAISEHVEFAGVHSGDATLVFPAQKIYFETMRRVKKISKRIARELNISGPFNIQYLAKNNDIK
;
A
#
# COMPACT_ATOMS: atom_id res chain seq x y z
N MET A 1 -18.19 -17.31 -0.77
CA MET A 1 -16.83 -17.51 -0.20
C MET A 1 -16.16 -18.78 -0.71
N HIS A 2 -16.79 -19.97 -0.59
CA HIS A 2 -16.18 -21.24 -1.02
C HIS A 2 -15.74 -21.28 -2.50
N VAL A 3 -16.54 -20.69 -3.40
CA VAL A 3 -16.21 -20.58 -4.83
C VAL A 3 -14.93 -19.75 -5.05
N PHE A 4 -14.85 -18.56 -4.47
CA PHE A 4 -13.69 -17.67 -4.61
C PHE A 4 -12.41 -18.25 -4.00
N LEU A 5 -12.50 -18.95 -2.86
CA LEU A 5 -11.34 -19.60 -2.25
C LEU A 5 -10.79 -20.74 -3.12
N LYS A 6 -11.66 -21.54 -3.74
CA LYS A 6 -11.23 -22.56 -4.72
C LYS A 6 -10.56 -21.95 -5.94
N MET A 7 -11.11 -20.84 -6.45
CA MET A 7 -10.49 -20.13 -7.58
C MET A 7 -9.11 -19.58 -7.20
N ALA A 8 -8.97 -18.93 -6.04
CA ALA A 8 -7.69 -18.39 -5.58
C ALA A 8 -6.63 -19.49 -5.39
N ALA A 9 -6.99 -20.63 -4.79
CA ALA A 9 -6.08 -21.77 -4.60
C ALA A 9 -5.66 -22.43 -5.92
N ASN A 10 -6.48 -22.33 -6.98
CA ASN A 10 -6.11 -22.83 -8.30
C ASN A 10 -5.09 -21.94 -9.02
N VAL A 11 -5.12 -20.63 -8.76
CA VAL A 11 -4.21 -19.64 -9.37
C VAL A 11 -2.83 -19.67 -8.71
N SER A 12 -2.76 -19.86 -7.39
CA SER A 12 -1.51 -19.99 -6.64
C SER A 12 -1.50 -21.28 -5.83
N LYS A 13 -0.84 -22.32 -6.35
CA LYS A 13 -0.72 -23.62 -5.67
C LYS A 13 0.34 -23.63 -4.57
N GLU A 14 1.32 -22.74 -4.66
CA GLU A 14 2.50 -22.71 -3.76
C GLU A 14 2.31 -21.80 -2.55
N TYR A 15 1.46 -20.77 -2.64
CA TYR A 15 1.31 -19.76 -1.58
C TYR A 15 -0.09 -19.75 -0.95
N PRO A 16 -0.19 -19.57 0.37
CA PRO A 16 -1.47 -19.60 1.07
C PRO A 16 -2.37 -18.43 0.66
N VAL A 17 -3.68 -18.66 0.66
CA VAL A 17 -4.70 -17.62 0.42
C VAL A 17 -4.79 -16.72 1.65
N VAL A 18 -4.52 -15.43 1.48
CA VAL A 18 -4.64 -14.43 2.54
C VAL A 18 -6.08 -13.90 2.58
N VAL A 19 -6.69 -13.90 3.76
CA VAL A 19 -8.01 -13.31 4.01
C VAL A 19 -7.83 -12.18 5.02
N SER A 20 -8.12 -10.94 4.59
CA SER A 20 -8.02 -9.73 5.40
C SER A 20 -9.40 -9.15 5.71
N SER A 21 -9.51 -8.38 6.80
CA SER A 21 -10.74 -7.65 7.11
C SER A 21 -10.87 -6.42 6.23
N PHE A 22 -12.07 -6.21 5.68
CA PHE A 22 -12.35 -5.06 4.82
C PHE A 22 -12.59 -3.79 5.65
N MET A 23 -11.84 -2.73 5.34
CA MET A 23 -11.97 -1.44 6.01
C MET A 23 -12.83 -0.49 5.19
N GLN A 24 -14.13 -0.45 5.49
CA GLN A 24 -15.06 0.47 4.83
C GLN A 24 -14.65 1.93 5.00
N ASN A 25 -14.79 2.72 3.93
CA ASN A 25 -14.48 4.16 3.87
C ASN A 25 -13.04 4.50 4.31
N ALA A 26 -12.09 3.57 4.12
CA ALA A 26 -10.68 3.86 4.22
C ALA A 26 -10.20 4.46 2.89
N LYS A 27 -9.28 5.41 2.95
CA LYS A 27 -8.53 5.88 1.78
C LYS A 27 -7.32 4.99 1.56
N GLU A 28 -6.93 4.81 0.31
CA GLU A 28 -5.66 4.18 -0.06
C GLU A 28 -4.60 5.26 -0.33
N ILE A 29 -3.39 5.03 0.20
CA ILE A 29 -2.21 5.88 -0.03
C ILE A 29 -1.15 5.01 -0.68
N GLU A 30 -0.56 5.50 -1.76
CA GLU A 30 0.54 4.83 -2.45
C GLU A 30 1.87 5.52 -2.12
N PHE A 31 2.85 4.69 -1.81
CA PHE A 31 4.24 5.08 -1.61
C PHE A 31 5.11 4.37 -2.63
N ASP A 32 5.48 5.10 -3.69
CA ASP A 32 6.43 4.64 -4.70
C ASP A 32 7.82 5.14 -4.35
N ALA A 33 8.82 4.29 -4.40
CA ALA A 33 10.16 4.68 -4.02
C ALA A 33 11.25 3.84 -4.69
N VAL A 34 12.45 4.40 -4.70
CA VAL A 34 13.67 3.69 -5.07
C VAL A 34 14.57 3.61 -3.85
N ALA A 35 15.03 2.41 -3.52
CA ALA A 35 15.99 2.18 -2.45
C ALA A 35 17.34 1.66 -2.97
N ARG A 36 18.38 1.87 -2.19
CA ARG A 36 19.71 1.29 -2.38
C ARG A 36 20.19 0.74 -1.05
N ASN A 37 20.45 -0.57 -0.99
CA ASN A 37 20.91 -1.27 0.22
C ASN A 37 20.01 -0.99 1.44
N GLY A 38 18.69 -1.03 1.24
CA GLY A 38 17.70 -0.76 2.28
C GLY A 38 17.47 0.72 2.63
N GLU A 39 18.22 1.65 2.03
CA GLU A 39 18.00 3.09 2.21
C GLU A 39 17.17 3.67 1.07
N VAL A 40 16.05 4.31 1.41
CA VAL A 40 15.21 5.00 0.41
C VAL A 40 15.91 6.26 -0.08
N VAL A 41 16.15 6.32 -1.40
CA VAL A 41 16.84 7.40 -2.11
C VAL A 41 15.85 8.47 -2.56
N GLU A 42 14.74 8.06 -3.19
CA GLU A 42 13.70 8.95 -3.71
C GLU A 42 12.33 8.31 -3.48
N TYR A 43 11.29 9.14 -3.32
CA TYR A 43 9.92 8.65 -3.15
C TYR A 43 8.84 9.63 -3.62
N ALA A 44 7.70 9.09 -4.01
CA ALA A 44 6.46 9.79 -4.32
C ALA A 44 5.34 9.28 -3.41
N ILE A 45 4.47 10.19 -2.96
CA ILE A 45 3.27 9.86 -2.19
C ILE A 45 2.05 10.33 -2.96
N SER A 46 1.20 9.38 -3.33
CA SER A 46 -0.05 9.60 -4.06
C SER A 46 -1.24 9.17 -3.20
N GLU A 47 -2.40 9.79 -3.40
CA GLU A 47 -3.64 9.33 -2.78
C GLU A 47 -4.63 8.87 -3.84
N HIS A 48 -5.41 7.85 -3.49
CA HIS A 48 -6.55 7.42 -4.30
C HIS A 48 -7.73 8.38 -4.12
N VAL A 49 -8.45 8.65 -5.20
CA VAL A 49 -9.72 9.40 -5.17
C VAL A 49 -10.83 8.52 -4.59
N GLU A 50 -10.87 7.27 -5.02
CA GLU A 50 -11.82 6.25 -4.57
C GLU A 50 -11.45 5.71 -3.18
N PHE A 51 -12.44 5.12 -2.49
CA PHE A 51 -12.19 4.41 -1.23
C PHE A 51 -11.65 3.00 -1.48
N ALA A 52 -11.00 2.45 -0.46
CA ALA A 52 -10.47 1.10 -0.47
C ALA A 52 -11.52 0.07 -0.89
N GLY A 53 -11.10 -0.87 -1.75
CA GLY A 53 -11.97 -1.88 -2.37
C GLY A 53 -12.14 -1.71 -3.87
N VAL A 54 -11.73 -0.57 -4.43
CA VAL A 54 -11.42 -0.45 -5.87
C VAL A 54 -9.97 -0.85 -6.06
N HIS A 55 -9.68 -1.69 -7.07
CA HIS A 55 -8.31 -2.11 -7.33
C HIS A 55 -7.49 -0.91 -7.81
N SER A 56 -6.24 -0.78 -7.33
CA SER A 56 -5.42 0.41 -7.63
C SER A 56 -5.18 0.66 -9.11
N GLY A 57 -5.09 -0.41 -9.92
CA GLY A 57 -4.98 -0.30 -11.37
C GLY A 57 -6.21 0.30 -12.08
N ASP A 58 -7.36 0.29 -11.41
CA ASP A 58 -8.62 0.86 -11.89
C ASP A 58 -9.00 2.16 -11.15
N ALA A 59 -8.21 2.56 -10.16
CA ALA A 59 -8.45 3.73 -9.32
C ALA A 59 -7.80 4.99 -9.94
N THR A 60 -8.40 6.14 -9.63
CA THR A 60 -7.85 7.43 -10.00
C THR A 60 -6.89 7.90 -8.91
N LEU A 61 -5.66 8.23 -9.30
CA LEU A 61 -4.62 8.70 -8.39
C LEU A 61 -4.44 10.21 -8.49
N VAL A 62 -4.19 10.85 -7.34
CA VAL A 62 -3.76 12.25 -7.26
C VAL A 62 -2.33 12.31 -6.72
N PHE A 63 -1.46 12.95 -7.50
CA PHE A 63 -0.09 13.25 -7.13
C PHE A 63 0.21 14.76 -7.30
N PRO A 64 0.84 15.42 -6.31
CA PRO A 64 1.12 14.90 -4.98
C PRO A 64 -0.17 14.76 -4.18
N ALA A 65 -0.19 13.87 -3.20
CA ALA A 65 -1.38 13.68 -2.37
C ALA A 65 -1.85 14.99 -1.69
N GLN A 66 -3.16 15.29 -1.76
CA GLN A 66 -3.72 16.59 -1.37
C GLN A 66 -4.52 16.54 -0.07
N LYS A 67 -5.25 15.45 0.19
CA LYS A 67 -6.22 15.31 1.28
C LYS A 67 -5.77 14.26 2.31
N ILE A 68 -4.50 14.33 2.70
CA ILE A 68 -3.91 13.56 3.80
C ILE A 68 -3.19 14.46 4.79
N TYR A 69 -3.33 14.16 6.08
CA TYR A 69 -2.68 14.93 7.13
C TYR A 69 -1.16 14.78 7.04
N PHE A 70 -0.46 15.86 7.36
CA PHE A 70 1.00 15.87 7.34
C PHE A 70 1.64 14.82 8.28
N GLU A 71 0.99 14.56 9.40
CA GLU A 71 1.39 13.49 10.33
C GLU A 71 1.25 12.10 9.69
N THR A 72 0.16 11.85 8.96
CA THR A 72 -0.07 10.61 8.20
C THR A 72 1.05 10.39 7.18
N MET A 73 1.39 11.41 6.39
CA MET A 73 2.51 11.33 5.42
C MET A 73 3.85 11.03 6.10
N ARG A 74 4.12 11.64 7.26
CA ARG A 74 5.33 11.36 8.05
C ARG A 74 5.36 9.91 8.55
N ARG A 75 4.23 9.38 9.02
CA ARG A 75 4.10 7.99 9.46
C ARG A 75 4.31 7.01 8.31
N VAL A 76 3.67 7.23 7.16
CA VAL A 76 3.87 6.46 5.92
C VAL A 76 5.37 6.40 5.60
N LYS A 77 6.03 7.55 5.42
CA LYS A 77 7.46 7.61 5.11
C LYS A 77 8.33 6.86 6.13
N LYS A 78 8.03 6.97 7.42
CA LYS A 78 8.78 6.28 8.48
C LYS A 78 8.63 4.76 8.37
N ILE A 79 7.40 4.28 8.15
CA ILE A 79 7.11 2.85 8.01
C ILE A 79 7.75 2.31 6.73
N SER A 80 7.60 3.00 5.60
CA SER A 80 8.17 2.56 4.31
C SER A 80 9.69 2.46 4.37
N LYS A 81 10.37 3.44 4.98
CA LYS A 81 11.82 3.38 5.20
C LYS A 81 12.24 2.20 6.08
N ARG A 82 11.47 1.91 7.13
CA ARG A 82 11.73 0.74 7.98
C ARG A 82 11.58 -0.54 7.18
N ILE A 83 10.50 -0.70 6.43
CA ILE A 83 10.27 -1.87 5.56
C ILE A 83 11.42 -2.04 4.55
N ALA A 84 11.80 -0.96 3.86
CA ALA A 84 12.91 -1.00 2.91
C ALA A 84 14.21 -1.50 3.54
N ARG A 85 14.51 -1.05 4.76
CA ARG A 85 15.68 -1.47 5.52
C ARG A 85 15.61 -2.92 5.99
N GLU A 86 14.50 -3.33 6.60
CA GLU A 86 14.35 -4.70 7.12
C GLU A 86 14.34 -5.75 5.99
N LEU A 87 13.86 -5.38 4.81
CA LEU A 87 13.86 -6.25 3.61
C LEU A 87 15.10 -6.06 2.72
N ASN A 88 16.05 -5.18 3.11
CA ASN A 88 17.24 -4.83 2.34
C ASN A 88 16.94 -4.50 0.86
N ILE A 89 15.88 -3.72 0.61
CA ILE A 89 15.41 -3.42 -0.75
C ILE A 89 16.48 -2.61 -1.50
N SER A 90 16.77 -3.05 -2.73
CA SER A 90 17.60 -2.31 -3.69
C SER A 90 16.88 -2.32 -5.04
N GLY A 91 16.53 -1.13 -5.54
CA GLY A 91 15.67 -0.95 -6.72
C GLY A 91 14.33 -0.28 -6.38
N PRO A 92 13.42 -0.21 -7.38
CA PRO A 92 12.09 0.35 -7.19
C PRO A 92 11.21 -0.58 -6.34
N PHE A 93 10.36 0.02 -5.52
CA PHE A 93 9.35 -0.69 -4.75
C PHE A 93 8.13 0.21 -4.52
N ASN A 94 6.99 -0.44 -4.29
CA ASN A 94 5.72 0.22 -3.99
C ASN A 94 5.16 -0.36 -2.69
N ILE A 95 4.51 0.49 -1.87
CA ILE A 95 3.75 0.07 -0.70
C ILE A 95 2.40 0.80 -0.69
N GLN A 96 1.34 0.05 -0.47
CA GLN A 96 -0.02 0.56 -0.34
C GLN A 96 -0.44 0.55 1.13
N TYR A 97 -1.01 1.66 1.59
CA TYR A 97 -1.48 1.84 2.96
C TYR A 97 -2.97 2.11 2.99
N LEU A 98 -3.63 1.61 4.04
CA LEU A 98 -5.02 1.96 4.34
C LEU A 98 -5.06 3.03 5.43
N ALA A 99 -5.66 4.17 5.11
CA ALA A 99 -5.80 5.30 6.02
C ALA A 99 -7.27 5.57 6.39
N LYS A 100 -7.58 5.58 7.69
CA LYS A 100 -8.92 5.95 8.20
C LYS A 100 -8.78 6.68 9.53
N ASN A 101 -9.41 7.84 9.67
CA ASN A 101 -9.40 8.64 10.92
C ASN A 101 -7.99 8.88 11.51
N ASN A 102 -7.00 9.18 10.67
CA ASN A 102 -5.58 9.36 11.03
C ASN A 102 -4.82 8.10 11.46
N ASP A 103 -5.48 6.94 11.50
CA ASP A 103 -4.80 5.66 11.61
C ASP A 103 -4.38 5.14 10.24
N ILE A 104 -3.19 4.56 10.21
CA ILE A 104 -2.59 3.92 9.05
C ILE A 104 -2.39 2.44 9.39
N LYS A 105 -2.85 1.57 8.49
CA LYS A 105 -2.55 0.14 8.50
C LYS A 105 -1.79 -0.27 7.25
#